data_AF-A0A928NQK9-F1
#
_entry.id   AF-A0A928NQK9-F1
#
_cell.length_a   1.000
_cell.length_b   1.000
_cell.length_c   1.000
_cell.angle_alpha   90.00
_cell.angle_beta   90.00
_cell.angle_gamma   90.00
#
_symmetry.space_group_name_H-M   'P 1'
#
loop_
_entity.id
_entity.type
_entity.pdbx_description
1 polymer ?
#
loop_
_entity_poly.entity_id
_entity_poly.type
_entity_poly.pdbx_seq_one_letter_code
_entity_poly.pdbx_strand_id
1 'polypeptide(L)'
;MNSILKKFKVIPSVVEADKESEITIKSLDGTFHFFDDVTYKVSFIPQDVSDVAMDEEISLKGYDKSRKVFSVKPENGELKVKYFFCGEQEWRIRICSDEYEKHQNPLYAKYERFWTSLIAAPKTGVDLRIYSLKEDLYERRALKGDLHIHTTASDGQESSETVSAAYRKAGHDFIAITDHNVYNASSSAMKKFDFIKNFEIMCAEEVHNGYGGFFHMVNIGGKYSVNDVYINEPDRIKKEVSELEKEITVPSDYDKREFLNRVWLYREIKKSGGYAIFPHPYWYIGHSHVSTPMSKAIIKNGLCDAFELLGGCTPRENNLQVALYNDLRAEGYDVPIVASTDSHSVLSGDYLCHQTIVFAKDGDILKSVSEGYSVAVESHSGENVRVYGKLRLASYAHFLLENYFPLHNELCSASGLFMERFINGDEDAKELIEKAEECISNFENEFFEKHI
;
A
#
# COMPACT_ATOMS: atom_id res chain seq x y z
N MET A 1 -0.52 -10.93 -13.93
CA MET A 1 0.14 -11.49 -12.74
C MET A 1 1.46 -12.12 -13.15
N ASN A 2 2.55 -11.84 -12.44
CA ASN A 2 3.88 -12.37 -12.77
C ASN A 2 3.88 -13.89 -12.54
N SER A 3 3.95 -14.67 -13.62
CA SER A 3 3.82 -16.13 -13.55
C SER A 3 4.83 -16.78 -12.59
N ILE A 4 5.98 -16.13 -12.37
CA ILE A 4 7.08 -16.65 -11.57
C ILE A 4 6.71 -16.88 -10.10
N LEU A 5 5.83 -16.03 -9.53
CA LEU A 5 5.43 -16.11 -8.13
C LEU A 5 4.61 -17.37 -7.82
N LYS A 6 3.94 -17.93 -8.84
CA LYS A 6 3.22 -19.20 -8.72
C LYS A 6 4.12 -20.42 -8.90
N LYS A 7 5.36 -20.21 -9.38
CA LYS A 7 6.32 -21.27 -9.68
C LYS A 7 7.38 -21.44 -8.60
N PHE A 8 7.70 -20.37 -7.87
CA PHE A 8 8.76 -20.37 -6.88
C PHE A 8 8.34 -19.60 -5.63
N LYS A 9 8.95 -19.99 -4.51
CA LYS A 9 8.81 -19.29 -3.24
C LYS A 9 10.20 -19.04 -2.65
N VAL A 10 10.42 -17.82 -2.15
CA VAL A 10 11.65 -17.42 -1.43
C VAL A 10 11.24 -17.07 0.00
N ILE A 11 11.87 -17.70 1.00
CA ILE A 11 11.50 -17.60 2.41
C ILE A 11 12.74 -17.25 3.25
N PRO A 12 12.73 -16.11 3.95
CA PRO A 12 11.85 -14.96 3.68
C PRO A 12 12.13 -14.32 2.31
N SER A 13 11.17 -13.53 1.83
CA SER A 13 11.33 -12.64 0.67
C SER A 13 11.80 -11.23 1.06
N VAL A 14 11.89 -10.94 2.37
CA VAL A 14 12.45 -9.69 2.90
C VAL A 14 13.41 -10.01 4.04
N VAL A 15 14.61 -9.44 4.00
CA VAL A 15 15.70 -9.68 4.98
C VAL A 15 16.23 -8.36 5.53
N GLU A 16 17.02 -8.44 6.60
CA GLU A 16 17.72 -7.27 7.12
C GLU A 16 18.90 -6.88 6.23
N ALA A 17 19.05 -5.58 5.99
CA ALA A 17 20.22 -4.98 5.38
C ALA A 17 21.44 -5.08 6.31
N ASP A 18 22.62 -5.17 5.69
CA ASP A 18 23.92 -5.21 6.35
C ASP A 18 24.09 -6.39 7.34
N LYS A 19 23.36 -7.48 7.09
CA LYS A 19 23.42 -8.73 7.86
C LYS A 19 23.49 -9.96 6.95
N GLU A 20 23.99 -11.06 7.52
CA GLU A 20 23.88 -12.38 6.91
C GLU A 20 22.50 -12.97 7.23
N SER A 21 21.80 -13.46 6.20
CA SER A 21 20.51 -14.13 6.33
C SER A 21 20.54 -15.46 5.58
N GLU A 22 19.90 -16.47 6.16
CA GLU A 22 19.61 -17.73 5.48
C GLU A 22 18.28 -17.62 4.76
N ILE A 23 18.23 -18.03 3.50
CA ILE A 23 17.00 -18.08 2.74
C ILE A 23 16.75 -19.49 2.22
N THR A 24 15.48 -19.86 2.11
CA THR A 24 15.01 -21.10 1.53
C THR A 24 14.25 -20.82 0.24
N ILE A 25 14.59 -21.54 -0.83
CA ILE A 25 13.94 -21.39 -2.14
C ILE A 25 13.29 -22.71 -2.52
N LYS A 26 12.00 -22.65 -2.86
CA LYS A 26 11.18 -23.81 -3.25
C LYS A 26 10.64 -23.64 -4.66
N SER A 27 10.51 -24.75 -5.38
CA SER A 27 9.79 -24.85 -6.66
C SER A 27 8.40 -25.43 -6.42
N LEU A 28 7.37 -24.78 -6.94
CA LEU A 28 5.96 -25.06 -6.68
C LEU A 28 5.24 -25.73 -7.87
N ASP A 29 5.56 -25.32 -9.10
CA ASP A 29 4.81 -25.72 -10.31
C ASP A 29 5.50 -26.80 -11.16
N GLY A 30 6.71 -27.18 -10.77
CA GLY A 30 7.47 -28.26 -11.38
C GLY A 30 8.06 -28.04 -12.75
N THR A 31 7.95 -26.84 -13.33
CA THR A 31 8.59 -26.54 -14.62
C THR A 31 10.12 -26.55 -14.49
N PHE A 32 10.64 -26.12 -13.33
CA PHE A 32 12.05 -26.19 -12.97
C PHE A 32 12.14 -26.58 -11.49
N HIS A 33 12.18 -27.89 -11.23
CA HIS A 33 12.25 -28.48 -9.90
C HIS A 33 13.66 -28.38 -9.32
N PHE A 34 13.76 -28.49 -8.00
CA PHE A 34 15.04 -28.69 -7.32
C PHE A 34 15.17 -30.17 -6.97
N PHE A 35 16.13 -30.86 -7.58
CA PHE A 35 16.41 -32.27 -7.33
C PHE A 35 17.66 -32.42 -6.49
N ASP A 36 17.58 -33.22 -5.43
CA ASP A 36 18.66 -33.40 -4.43
C ASP A 36 19.96 -33.96 -5.04
N ASP A 37 19.88 -34.63 -6.19
CA ASP A 37 21.02 -35.18 -6.92
C ASP A 37 21.58 -34.23 -8.00
N VAL A 38 21.09 -32.99 -8.10
CA VAL A 38 21.56 -31.94 -9.03
C VAL A 38 22.23 -30.81 -8.26
N THR A 39 23.36 -30.32 -8.76
CA THR A 39 24.00 -29.10 -8.23
C THR A 39 23.46 -27.86 -8.95
N TYR A 40 23.07 -26.85 -8.18
CA TYR A 40 22.57 -25.56 -8.67
C TYR A 40 23.59 -24.46 -8.38
N LYS A 41 23.71 -23.52 -9.32
CA LYS A 41 24.47 -22.28 -9.16
C LYS A 41 23.51 -21.18 -8.75
N VAL A 42 23.76 -20.57 -7.59
CA VAL A 42 22.97 -19.46 -7.05
C VAL A 42 23.86 -18.23 -6.96
N SER A 43 23.37 -17.09 -7.44
CA SER A 43 24.05 -15.80 -7.32
C SER A 43 23.07 -14.70 -6.96
N PHE A 44 23.52 -13.75 -6.15
CA PHE A 44 22.75 -12.60 -5.70
C PHE A 44 23.27 -11.37 -6.43
N ILE A 45 22.38 -10.58 -7.03
CA ILE A 45 22.72 -9.43 -7.86
C ILE A 45 21.96 -8.22 -7.30
N PRO A 46 22.65 -7.25 -6.68
CA PRO A 46 22.02 -6.02 -6.19
C PRO A 46 21.45 -5.22 -7.36
N GLN A 47 20.32 -4.55 -7.15
CA GLN A 47 19.68 -3.73 -8.19
C GLN A 47 19.99 -2.23 -8.07
N ASP A 48 20.71 -1.80 -7.03
CA ASP A 48 21.14 -0.41 -6.85
C ASP A 48 22.64 -0.31 -6.51
N VAL A 49 23.02 -0.54 -5.25
CA VAL A 49 24.41 -0.45 -4.80
C VAL A 49 25.12 -1.77 -5.02
N SER A 50 26.08 -1.79 -5.95
CA SER A 50 26.91 -2.96 -6.25
C SER A 50 27.70 -3.43 -5.04
N ASP A 51 27.71 -4.75 -4.84
CA ASP A 51 28.51 -5.49 -3.86
C ASP A 51 29.91 -5.89 -4.39
N VAL A 52 30.16 -5.59 -5.67
CA VAL A 52 31.44 -5.79 -6.35
C VAL A 52 31.96 -4.47 -6.90
N ALA A 53 33.28 -4.33 -7.01
CA ALA A 53 33.92 -3.10 -7.48
C ALA A 53 33.58 -2.83 -8.94
N MET A 54 33.42 -1.56 -9.30
CA MET A 54 33.20 -1.17 -10.70
C MET A 54 34.52 -1.24 -11.46
N ASP A 55 34.70 -2.27 -12.28
CA ASP A 55 35.89 -2.53 -13.08
C ASP A 55 35.55 -2.98 -14.54
N GLU A 56 36.56 -3.38 -15.32
CA GLU A 56 36.39 -3.80 -16.72
C GLU A 56 35.63 -5.14 -16.89
N GLU A 57 35.38 -5.88 -15.80
CA GLU A 57 34.68 -7.17 -15.82
C GLU A 57 33.16 -7.04 -15.70
N ILE A 58 32.64 -5.85 -15.34
CA ILE A 58 31.20 -5.58 -15.34
C ILE A 58 30.69 -5.40 -16.77
N SER A 59 29.73 -6.25 -17.16
CA SER A 59 29.03 -6.12 -18.44
C SER A 59 27.80 -5.22 -18.35
N LEU A 60 27.40 -4.65 -19.49
CA LEU A 60 26.10 -3.96 -19.66
C LEU A 60 24.88 -4.81 -19.27
N LYS A 61 25.02 -6.13 -19.19
CA LYS A 61 23.96 -7.05 -18.75
C LYS A 61 23.95 -7.24 -17.22
N GLY A 62 24.77 -6.50 -16.48
CA GLY A 62 24.93 -6.62 -15.02
C GLY A 62 25.64 -7.90 -14.57
N TYR A 63 26.18 -8.68 -15.51
CA TYR A 63 27.04 -9.81 -15.19
C TYR A 63 28.45 -9.32 -14.90
N ASP A 64 29.02 -9.80 -13.81
CA ASP A 64 30.38 -9.54 -13.35
C ASP A 64 31.01 -10.89 -12.97
N LYS A 65 32.24 -11.16 -13.44
CA LYS A 65 32.97 -12.40 -13.15
C LYS A 65 33.43 -12.52 -11.70
N SER A 66 33.60 -11.40 -11.00
CA SER A 66 34.02 -11.34 -9.59
C SER A 66 32.87 -11.70 -8.63
N ARG A 67 31.62 -11.68 -9.12
CA ARG A 67 30.44 -11.98 -8.33
C ARG A 67 30.48 -13.41 -7.81
N LYS A 68 30.26 -13.56 -6.50
CA LYS A 68 30.25 -14.87 -5.84
C LYS A 68 29.09 -15.72 -6.38
N VAL A 69 29.42 -16.92 -6.84
CA VAL A 69 28.46 -17.95 -7.24
C VAL A 69 28.54 -19.11 -6.25
N PHE A 70 27.42 -19.45 -5.65
CA PHE A 70 27.28 -20.55 -4.71
C PHE A 70 26.90 -21.82 -5.46
N SER A 71 27.57 -22.93 -5.17
CA SER A 71 27.16 -24.26 -5.61
C SER A 71 26.39 -24.95 -4.49
N VAL A 72 25.11 -25.21 -4.73
CA VAL A 72 24.16 -25.65 -3.70
C VAL A 72 23.46 -26.91 -4.20
N LYS A 73 23.35 -27.92 -3.33
CA LYS A 73 22.49 -29.09 -3.55
C LYS A 73 21.23 -28.93 -2.72
N PRO A 74 20.04 -29.22 -3.28
CA PRO A 74 18.81 -29.18 -2.52
C PRO A 74 18.79 -30.27 -1.43
N GLU A 75 18.03 -30.01 -0.37
CA GLU A 75 17.64 -31.00 0.63
C GLU A 75 16.12 -31.10 0.63
N ASN A 76 15.57 -32.28 0.33
CA ASN A 76 14.12 -32.48 0.17
C ASN A 76 13.49 -31.53 -0.86
N GLY A 77 14.21 -31.23 -1.94
CA GLY A 77 13.76 -30.32 -2.99
C GLY A 77 13.79 -28.83 -2.63
N GLU A 78 14.52 -28.44 -1.58
CA GLU A 78 14.65 -27.04 -1.15
C GLU A 78 16.10 -26.58 -1.22
N LEU A 79 16.33 -25.41 -1.82
CA LEU A 79 17.65 -24.77 -1.82
C LEU A 79 17.78 -23.86 -0.60
N LYS A 80 18.75 -24.13 0.28
CA LYS A 80 19.07 -23.27 1.43
C LYS A 80 20.41 -22.58 1.21
N VAL A 81 20.43 -21.25 1.32
CA VAL A 81 21.62 -20.44 1.04
C VAL A 81 21.75 -19.32 2.06
N LYS A 82 22.95 -19.13 2.61
CA LYS A 82 23.29 -17.97 3.43
C LYS A 82 24.00 -16.91 2.60
N TYR A 83 23.55 -15.66 2.75
CA TYR A 83 24.13 -14.52 2.04
C TYR A 83 24.13 -13.26 2.89
N PHE A 84 25.14 -12.42 2.70
CA PHE A 84 25.21 -11.09 3.32
C PHE A 84 24.60 -10.05 2.39
N PHE A 85 23.49 -9.43 2.80
CA PHE A 85 22.76 -8.47 1.98
C PHE A 85 23.17 -7.04 2.33
N CYS A 86 24.11 -6.46 1.59
CA CYS A 86 24.60 -5.10 1.87
C CYS A 86 23.62 -3.99 1.49
N GLY A 87 23.44 -3.03 2.39
CA GLY A 87 22.54 -1.91 2.20
C GLY A 87 21.09 -2.31 1.99
N GLU A 88 20.27 -1.31 1.76
CA GLU A 88 18.84 -1.48 1.54
C GLU A 88 18.52 -1.33 0.06
N GLN A 89 18.04 -2.42 -0.53
CA GLN A 89 17.78 -2.50 -1.96
C GLN A 89 17.08 -3.82 -2.32
N GLU A 90 16.56 -3.86 -3.54
CA GLU A 90 16.15 -5.12 -4.15
C GLU A 90 17.38 -5.90 -4.62
N TRP A 91 17.29 -7.22 -4.50
CA TRP A 91 18.24 -8.19 -5.02
C TRP A 91 17.54 -9.15 -5.97
N ARG A 92 18.24 -9.46 -7.05
CA ARG A 92 17.89 -10.56 -7.93
C ARG A 92 18.66 -11.81 -7.53
N ILE A 93 17.94 -12.91 -7.32
CA ILE A 93 18.51 -14.23 -7.08
C ILE A 93 18.47 -14.99 -8.39
N ARG A 94 19.63 -15.23 -9.00
CA ARG A 94 19.73 -16.02 -10.21
C ARG A 94 20.12 -17.46 -9.89
N ILE A 95 19.30 -18.40 -10.37
CA ILE A 95 19.46 -19.84 -10.15
C ILE A 95 19.55 -20.55 -11.49
N CYS A 96 20.63 -21.29 -11.74
CA CYS A 96 20.78 -22.13 -12.93
C CYS A 96 21.49 -23.45 -12.62
N SER A 97 21.47 -24.40 -13.55
CA SER A 97 22.22 -25.65 -13.44
C SER A 97 22.67 -26.16 -14.80
N ASP A 98 23.91 -26.65 -14.86
CA ASP A 98 24.46 -27.38 -16.00
C ASP A 98 24.24 -28.91 -15.87
N GLU A 99 23.77 -29.39 -14.71
CA GLU A 99 23.62 -30.82 -14.37
C GLU A 99 22.17 -31.32 -14.48
N TYR A 100 21.25 -30.45 -14.93
CA TYR A 100 19.81 -30.72 -14.92
C TYR A 100 19.34 -31.66 -16.03
N GLU A 101 20.17 -31.91 -17.04
CA GLU A 101 19.79 -32.63 -18.27
C GLU A 101 19.11 -33.99 -18.00
N LYS A 102 19.62 -34.75 -17.03
CA LYS A 102 19.08 -36.07 -16.64
C LYS A 102 17.62 -36.06 -16.14
N HIS A 103 17.13 -34.91 -15.69
CA HIS A 103 15.75 -34.72 -15.21
C HIS A 103 14.88 -33.92 -16.19
N GLN A 104 15.40 -33.63 -17.39
CA GLN A 104 14.57 -33.02 -18.42
C GLN A 104 13.47 -33.98 -18.87
N ASN A 105 12.34 -33.41 -19.28
CA ASN A 105 11.25 -34.20 -19.83
C ASN A 105 11.77 -35.01 -21.04
N PRO A 106 11.70 -36.37 -21.01
CA PRO A 106 12.22 -37.20 -22.08
C PRO A 106 11.62 -36.90 -23.46
N LEU A 107 10.41 -36.31 -23.51
CA LEU A 107 9.79 -35.87 -24.76
C LEU A 107 10.59 -34.76 -25.44
N TYR A 108 11.34 -33.95 -24.69
CA TYR A 108 12.06 -32.81 -25.25
C TYR A 108 13.12 -33.22 -26.27
N ALA A 109 13.80 -34.34 -26.05
CA ALA A 109 14.79 -34.88 -26.99
C ALA A 109 14.19 -35.16 -28.38
N LYS A 110 12.94 -35.65 -28.45
CA LYS A 110 12.26 -35.94 -29.71
C LYS A 110 11.91 -34.67 -30.51
N TYR A 111 11.75 -33.55 -29.83
CA TYR A 111 11.30 -32.27 -30.40
C TYR A 111 12.34 -31.15 -30.24
N GLU A 112 13.62 -31.52 -30.05
CA GLU A 112 14.71 -30.59 -29.73
C GLU A 112 14.74 -29.38 -30.68
N ARG A 113 14.56 -29.62 -31.99
CA ARG A 113 14.53 -28.56 -33.03
C ARG A 113 13.48 -27.47 -32.75
N PHE A 114 12.39 -27.80 -32.08
CA PHE A 114 11.29 -26.87 -31.79
C PHE A 114 11.33 -26.30 -30.38
N TRP A 115 11.99 -26.98 -29.43
CA TRP A 115 11.93 -26.67 -27.99
C TRP A 115 13.29 -26.32 -27.38
N THR A 116 14.22 -25.80 -28.19
CA THR A 116 15.57 -25.41 -27.76
C THR A 116 15.58 -24.46 -26.55
N SER A 117 14.61 -23.54 -26.46
CA SER A 117 14.49 -22.64 -25.30
C SER A 117 14.11 -23.35 -24.01
N LEU A 118 13.21 -24.35 -24.07
CA LEU A 118 12.80 -25.15 -22.91
C LEU A 118 13.94 -26.05 -22.42
N ILE A 119 14.67 -26.66 -23.35
CA ILE A 119 15.85 -27.49 -23.06
C ILE A 119 16.96 -26.66 -22.42
N ALA A 120 17.16 -25.42 -22.90
CA ALA A 120 18.16 -24.51 -22.36
C ALA A 120 17.73 -23.83 -21.05
N ALA A 121 16.44 -23.86 -20.68
CA ALA A 121 15.89 -23.09 -19.57
C ALA A 121 16.59 -23.33 -18.21
N PRO A 122 16.92 -24.58 -17.80
CA PRO A 122 17.66 -24.82 -16.56
C PRO A 122 19.07 -24.19 -16.57
N LYS A 123 19.72 -24.15 -17.74
CA LYS A 123 21.04 -23.57 -17.93
C LYS A 123 20.99 -22.04 -18.00
N THR A 124 19.99 -21.47 -18.65
CA THR A 124 19.77 -20.01 -18.63
C THR A 124 19.40 -19.54 -17.23
N GLY A 125 18.65 -20.37 -16.51
CA GLY A 125 18.23 -20.14 -15.13
C GLY A 125 16.95 -19.33 -15.01
N VAL A 126 16.58 -19.11 -13.75
CA VAL A 126 15.46 -18.28 -13.31
C VAL A 126 15.98 -17.12 -12.47
N ASP A 127 15.34 -15.97 -12.59
CA ASP A 127 15.57 -14.80 -11.76
C ASP A 127 14.40 -14.65 -10.77
N LEU A 128 14.69 -14.70 -9.48
CA LEU A 128 13.77 -14.44 -8.37
C LEU A 128 14.15 -13.12 -7.68
N ARG A 129 13.28 -12.59 -6.83
CA ARG A 129 13.50 -11.31 -6.14
C ARG A 129 13.48 -11.50 -4.62
N ILE A 130 14.28 -10.70 -3.93
CA ILE A 130 14.28 -10.54 -2.46
C ILE A 130 14.67 -9.09 -2.15
N TYR A 131 14.21 -8.54 -1.03
CA TYR A 131 14.53 -7.17 -0.63
C TYR A 131 15.26 -7.13 0.71
N SER A 132 16.30 -6.32 0.84
CA SER A 132 16.97 -6.07 2.12
C SER A 132 16.57 -4.70 2.67
N LEU A 133 16.23 -4.62 3.97
CA LEU A 133 15.73 -3.40 4.62
C LEU A 133 16.56 -3.01 5.82
N LYS A 134 16.77 -1.70 6.04
CA LYS A 134 17.31 -1.25 7.33
C LYS A 134 16.28 -1.45 8.44
N GLU A 135 16.79 -1.59 9.67
CA GLU A 135 16.05 -1.92 10.89
C GLU A 135 14.71 -1.18 11.03
N ASP A 136 14.70 0.14 10.81
CA ASP A 136 13.51 0.97 11.01
C ASP A 136 12.33 0.64 10.07
N LEU A 137 12.61 0.11 8.86
CA LEU A 137 11.59 -0.34 7.91
C LEU A 137 11.42 -1.85 7.95
N TYR A 138 12.48 -2.60 8.27
CA TYR A 138 12.42 -4.04 8.47
C TYR A 138 11.45 -4.42 9.59
N GLU A 139 11.36 -3.65 10.67
CA GLU A 139 10.41 -3.91 11.76
C GLU A 139 8.94 -3.64 11.38
N ARG A 140 8.69 -2.90 10.29
CA ARG A 140 7.34 -2.48 9.89
C ARG A 140 6.66 -3.50 8.97
N ARG A 141 5.34 -3.59 9.04
CA ARG A 141 4.50 -4.40 8.13
C ARG A 141 3.89 -3.49 7.07
N ALA A 142 3.95 -3.92 5.81
CA ALA A 142 3.26 -3.20 4.73
C ALA A 142 1.77 -3.55 4.76
N LEU A 143 0.93 -2.53 4.91
CA LEU A 143 -0.53 -2.62 4.90
C LEU A 143 -1.05 -1.74 3.77
N LYS A 144 -2.00 -2.23 2.98
CA LYS A 144 -2.62 -1.48 1.89
C LYS A 144 -4.05 -1.09 2.29
N GLY A 145 -4.42 0.15 2.06
CA GLY A 145 -5.74 0.65 2.46
C GLY A 145 -6.21 1.86 1.69
N ASP A 146 -7.43 2.28 2.00
CA ASP A 146 -8.10 3.45 1.44
C ASP A 146 -8.81 4.22 2.56
N LEU A 147 -8.54 5.52 2.67
CA LEU A 147 -8.95 6.35 3.81
C LEU A 147 -10.09 7.33 3.46
N HIS A 148 -10.71 7.19 2.28
CA HIS A 148 -11.79 8.06 1.82
C HIS A 148 -12.77 7.27 0.94
N ILE A 149 -13.88 6.81 1.53
CA ILE A 149 -14.84 5.91 0.88
C ILE A 149 -16.27 6.23 1.34
N HIS A 150 -17.22 6.20 0.41
CA HIS A 150 -18.63 6.54 0.62
C HIS A 150 -19.52 5.30 0.52
N THR A 151 -20.63 5.31 1.25
CA THR A 151 -21.61 4.22 1.29
C THR A 151 -23.02 4.76 1.11
N THR A 152 -24.03 3.90 1.15
CA THR A 152 -25.45 4.31 1.16
C THR A 152 -25.85 5.14 2.38
N ALA A 153 -24.98 5.32 3.38
CA ALA A 153 -25.25 6.22 4.49
C ALA A 153 -25.16 7.70 4.08
N SER A 154 -24.44 8.01 2.99
CA SER A 154 -24.49 9.31 2.31
C SER A 154 -24.86 9.15 0.83
N ASP A 155 -23.93 9.37 -0.10
CA ASP A 155 -24.14 9.40 -1.54
C ASP A 155 -23.45 8.26 -2.31
N GLY A 156 -22.93 7.26 -1.59
CA GLY A 156 -22.48 5.99 -2.16
C GLY A 156 -23.63 5.03 -2.53
N GLN A 157 -23.30 3.97 -3.26
CA GLN A 157 -24.28 3.05 -3.84
C GLN A 157 -24.43 1.72 -3.10
N GLU A 158 -23.45 1.33 -2.28
CA GLU A 158 -23.47 0.07 -1.52
C GLU A 158 -23.37 0.28 0.00
N SER A 159 -23.84 -0.71 0.77
CA SER A 159 -23.81 -0.65 2.24
C SER A 159 -22.38 -0.72 2.78
N SER A 160 -22.17 -0.23 4.00
CA SER A 160 -20.88 -0.30 4.70
C SER A 160 -20.26 -1.71 4.72
N GLU A 161 -21.09 -2.75 4.90
CA GLU A 161 -20.66 -4.14 4.91
C GLU A 161 -20.23 -4.61 3.53
N THR A 162 -21.01 -4.26 2.50
CA THR A 162 -20.74 -4.63 1.10
C THR A 162 -19.45 -3.98 0.62
N VAL A 163 -19.27 -2.70 0.91
CA VAL A 163 -18.02 -1.97 0.65
C VAL A 163 -16.86 -2.64 1.38
N SER A 164 -16.99 -2.91 2.67
CA SER A 164 -15.94 -3.56 3.47
C SER A 164 -15.52 -4.92 2.90
N ALA A 165 -16.49 -5.75 2.50
CA ALA A 165 -16.21 -7.04 1.87
C ALA A 165 -15.52 -6.90 0.51
N ALA A 166 -15.93 -5.93 -0.32
CA ALA A 166 -15.30 -5.67 -1.61
C ALA A 166 -13.85 -5.19 -1.47
N TYR A 167 -13.57 -4.29 -0.54
CA TYR A 167 -12.20 -3.82 -0.28
C TYR A 167 -11.31 -4.92 0.29
N ARG A 168 -11.83 -5.75 1.21
CA ARG A 168 -11.10 -6.93 1.68
C ARG A 168 -10.84 -7.91 0.53
N LYS A 169 -11.82 -8.16 -0.34
CA LYS A 169 -11.67 -8.99 -1.54
C LYS A 169 -10.59 -8.47 -2.49
N ALA A 170 -10.41 -7.15 -2.58
CA ALA A 170 -9.35 -6.48 -3.34
C ALA A 170 -7.97 -6.49 -2.62
N GLY A 171 -7.89 -7.11 -1.44
CA GLY A 171 -6.68 -7.26 -0.65
C GLY A 171 -6.29 -6.01 0.14
N HIS A 172 -7.27 -5.22 0.58
CA HIS A 172 -7.02 -4.15 1.55
C HIS A 172 -6.96 -4.73 2.97
N ASP A 173 -6.10 -4.13 3.77
CA ASP A 173 -5.84 -4.44 5.17
C ASP A 173 -6.51 -3.40 6.09
N PHE A 174 -6.83 -2.23 5.55
CA PHE A 174 -7.62 -1.23 6.26
C PHE A 174 -8.45 -0.38 5.32
N ILE A 175 -9.56 0.14 5.83
CA ILE A 175 -10.37 1.16 5.17
C ILE A 175 -10.90 2.19 6.17
N ALA A 176 -11.18 3.41 5.71
CA ALA A 176 -12.01 4.37 6.44
C ALA A 176 -13.27 4.67 5.63
N ILE A 177 -14.43 4.51 6.27
CA ILE A 177 -15.72 4.89 5.69
C ILE A 177 -16.01 6.31 6.16
N THR A 178 -16.12 7.24 5.21
CA THR A 178 -16.08 8.69 5.41
C THR A 178 -17.34 9.38 4.90
N ASP A 179 -18.50 8.73 5.06
CA ASP A 179 -19.77 9.25 4.58
C ASP A 179 -20.02 10.71 4.99
N HIS A 180 -20.54 11.49 4.05
CA HIS A 180 -20.92 12.87 4.27
C HIS A 180 -21.97 13.01 5.37
N ASN A 181 -21.73 13.86 6.36
CA ASN A 181 -22.64 14.17 7.47
C ASN A 181 -23.05 12.96 8.35
N VAL A 182 -22.41 11.80 8.20
CA VAL A 182 -22.75 10.59 8.96
C VAL A 182 -21.48 9.93 9.52
N TYR A 183 -21.13 10.29 10.75
CA TYR A 183 -19.90 9.84 11.38
C TYR A 183 -19.84 8.32 11.66
N ASN A 184 -20.96 7.72 12.06
CA ASN A 184 -20.98 6.32 12.50
C ASN A 184 -21.33 5.32 11.39
N ALA A 185 -21.18 5.70 10.11
CA ALA A 185 -21.57 4.86 8.98
C ALA A 185 -20.88 3.48 8.95
N SER A 186 -19.65 3.38 9.47
CA SER A 186 -18.92 2.12 9.56
C SER A 186 -19.41 1.16 10.67
N SER A 187 -20.23 1.63 11.60
CA SER A 187 -20.54 0.88 12.84
C SER A 187 -21.15 -0.50 12.57
N SER A 188 -21.98 -0.61 11.54
CA SER A 188 -22.61 -1.88 11.17
C SER A 188 -21.59 -2.89 10.64
N ALA A 189 -20.70 -2.46 9.74
CA ALA A 189 -19.61 -3.27 9.22
C ALA A 189 -18.60 -3.66 10.31
N MET A 190 -18.17 -2.71 11.16
CA MET A 190 -17.28 -2.98 12.29
C MET A 190 -17.83 -4.06 13.22
N LYS A 191 -19.13 -4.00 13.54
CA LYS A 191 -19.79 -5.00 14.37
C LYS A 191 -19.93 -6.34 13.66
N LYS A 192 -20.29 -6.34 12.37
CA LYS A 192 -20.50 -7.56 11.58
C LYS A 192 -19.19 -8.34 11.40
N PHE A 193 -18.05 -7.65 11.30
CA PHE A 193 -16.74 -8.25 11.01
C PHE A 193 -15.75 -8.19 12.19
N ASP A 194 -16.22 -8.00 13.42
CA ASP A 194 -15.39 -7.85 14.62
C ASP A 194 -14.43 -9.03 14.90
N PHE A 195 -14.73 -10.19 14.34
CA PHE A 195 -13.94 -11.42 14.43
C PHE A 195 -12.75 -11.44 13.46
N ILE A 196 -12.72 -10.60 12.43
CA ILE A 196 -11.60 -10.47 11.50
C ILE A 196 -10.56 -9.52 12.13
N LYS A 197 -9.33 -10.00 12.35
CA LYS A 197 -8.28 -9.24 13.05
C LYS A 197 -7.26 -8.58 12.13
N ASN A 198 -7.12 -9.07 10.90
CA ASN A 198 -6.18 -8.54 9.90
C ASN A 198 -6.85 -7.59 8.90
N PHE A 199 -8.00 -7.01 9.26
CA PHE A 199 -8.71 -6.04 8.45
C PHE A 199 -9.34 -4.96 9.35
N GLU A 200 -8.80 -3.75 9.27
CA GLU A 200 -9.25 -2.63 10.08
C GLU A 200 -10.30 -1.77 9.34
N ILE A 201 -11.49 -1.63 9.92
CA ILE A 201 -12.53 -0.74 9.43
C ILE A 201 -12.60 0.45 10.39
N MET A 202 -12.22 1.63 9.92
CA MET A 202 -12.14 2.84 10.71
C MET A 202 -13.45 3.62 10.68
N CYS A 203 -13.82 4.18 11.84
CA CYS A 203 -14.90 5.16 11.96
C CYS A 203 -14.39 6.53 11.54
N ALA A 204 -15.07 7.17 10.58
CA ALA A 204 -14.66 8.44 10.02
C ALA A 204 -15.86 9.19 9.40
N GLU A 205 -15.63 10.43 9.01
CA GLU A 205 -16.54 11.23 8.19
C GLU A 205 -15.73 12.12 7.25
N GLU A 206 -16.35 12.54 6.15
CA GLU A 206 -15.91 13.71 5.41
C GLU A 206 -16.68 14.94 5.89
N VAL A 207 -15.96 15.88 6.51
CA VAL A 207 -16.52 17.13 7.01
C VAL A 207 -16.67 18.12 5.88
N HIS A 208 -17.91 18.45 5.56
CA HIS A 208 -18.24 19.48 4.58
C HIS A 208 -19.56 20.15 4.97
N ASN A 209 -19.59 21.48 5.00
CA ASN A 209 -20.84 22.23 5.12
C ASN A 209 -20.57 23.66 4.66
N GLY A 210 -21.39 24.16 3.74
CA GLY A 210 -21.20 25.46 3.09
C GLY A 210 -21.24 26.69 4.00
N TYR A 211 -21.23 26.51 5.33
CA TYR A 211 -21.30 27.58 6.32
C TYR A 211 -20.01 28.38 6.44
N GLY A 212 -18.86 27.71 6.39
CA GLY A 212 -17.53 28.35 6.45
C GLY A 212 -16.90 28.63 5.08
N GLY A 213 -17.50 28.11 4.01
CA GLY A 213 -16.96 28.09 2.64
C GLY A 213 -17.16 26.71 2.01
N PHE A 214 -16.67 26.51 0.78
CA PHE A 214 -16.55 25.18 0.19
C PHE A 214 -15.24 24.55 0.70
N PHE A 215 -15.34 23.62 1.63
CA PHE A 215 -14.20 22.83 2.09
C PHE A 215 -14.62 21.41 2.39
N HIS A 216 -13.70 20.50 2.12
CA HIS A 216 -13.73 19.11 2.52
C HIS A 216 -12.53 18.85 3.44
N MET A 217 -12.74 18.02 4.47
CA MET A 217 -11.70 17.53 5.37
C MET A 217 -12.15 16.19 5.92
N VAL A 218 -11.35 15.15 5.78
CA VAL A 218 -11.66 13.84 6.35
C VAL A 218 -11.22 13.82 7.82
N ASN A 219 -12.12 13.35 8.69
CA ASN A 219 -11.92 13.18 10.13
C ASN A 219 -12.02 11.69 10.48
N ILE A 220 -10.89 11.06 10.82
CA ILE A 220 -10.82 9.63 11.18
C ILE A 220 -10.62 9.47 12.69
N GLY A 221 -11.39 8.59 13.34
CA GLY A 221 -11.14 8.17 14.73
C GLY A 221 -11.53 9.20 15.81
N GLY A 222 -12.22 10.27 15.44
CA GLY A 222 -12.85 11.19 16.39
C GLY A 222 -13.86 10.53 17.34
N LYS A 223 -14.21 11.21 18.42
CA LYS A 223 -15.23 10.75 19.38
C LYS A 223 -16.64 11.22 19.08
N TYR A 224 -16.77 12.20 18.18
CA TYR A 224 -18.02 12.80 17.76
C TYR A 224 -17.89 13.37 16.35
N SER A 225 -19.04 13.53 15.68
CA SER A 225 -19.11 14.17 14.36
C SER A 225 -18.87 15.66 14.47
N VAL A 226 -17.93 16.18 13.68
CA VAL A 226 -17.73 17.61 13.50
C VAL A 226 -18.81 18.19 12.58
N ASN A 227 -19.33 17.42 11.61
CA ASN A 227 -20.51 17.83 10.84
C ASN A 227 -21.72 18.10 11.74
N ASP A 228 -21.98 17.26 12.76
CA ASP A 228 -23.06 17.51 13.72
C ASP A 228 -22.89 18.83 14.47
N VAL A 229 -21.66 19.22 14.80
CA VAL A 229 -21.40 20.53 15.44
C VAL A 229 -21.77 21.67 14.48
N TYR A 230 -21.44 21.55 13.20
CA TYR A 230 -21.83 22.54 12.19
C TYR A 230 -23.34 22.63 11.99
N ILE A 231 -24.03 21.49 11.96
CA ILE A 231 -25.47 21.44 11.75
C ILE A 231 -26.23 21.95 12.97
N ASN A 232 -25.83 21.54 14.18
CA ASN A 232 -26.59 21.76 15.40
C ASN A 232 -26.16 23.01 16.19
N GLU A 233 -24.91 23.48 16.02
CA GLU A 233 -24.35 24.61 16.78
C GLU A 233 -23.76 25.74 15.91
N PRO A 234 -24.41 26.19 14.81
CA PRO A 234 -23.81 27.15 13.87
C PRO A 234 -23.41 28.50 14.51
N ASP A 235 -24.14 28.97 15.52
CA ASP A 235 -23.83 30.23 16.21
C ASP A 235 -22.61 30.11 17.14
N ARG A 236 -22.36 28.92 17.72
CA ARG A 236 -21.13 28.63 18.47
C ARG A 236 -19.93 28.81 17.55
N ILE A 237 -20.00 28.24 16.36
CA ILE A 237 -18.92 28.30 15.38
C ILE A 237 -18.64 29.74 14.95
N LYS A 238 -19.68 30.52 14.61
CA LYS A 238 -19.50 31.96 14.28
C LYS A 238 -18.76 32.70 15.39
N LYS A 239 -19.14 32.46 16.64
CA LYS A 239 -18.52 33.11 17.79
C LYS A 239 -17.06 32.68 17.96
N GLU A 240 -16.79 31.38 17.97
CA GLU A 240 -15.43 30.85 18.15
C GLU A 240 -14.50 31.28 16.99
N VAL A 241 -14.97 31.27 15.74
CA VAL A 241 -14.22 31.78 14.58
C VAL A 241 -13.94 33.28 14.69
N SER A 242 -14.89 34.10 15.18
CA SER A 242 -14.67 35.52 15.41
C SER A 242 -13.64 35.77 16.53
N GLU A 243 -13.59 34.89 17.54
CA GLU A 243 -12.58 34.96 18.59
C GLU A 243 -11.17 34.63 18.07
N LEU A 244 -11.05 33.71 17.10
CA LEU A 244 -9.77 33.39 16.44
C LEU A 244 -9.14 34.61 15.75
N GLU A 245 -9.93 35.61 15.32
CA GLU A 245 -9.40 36.85 14.72
C GLU A 245 -8.46 37.63 15.65
N LYS A 246 -8.60 37.42 16.97
CA LYS A 246 -7.75 38.08 17.98
C LYS A 246 -6.42 37.35 18.19
N GLU A 247 -6.38 36.07 17.84
CA GLU A 247 -5.23 35.17 18.04
C GLU A 247 -4.41 35.03 16.76
N ILE A 248 -5.07 34.96 15.61
CA ILE A 248 -4.48 34.54 14.34
C ILE A 248 -4.39 35.73 13.38
N THR A 249 -3.17 36.06 12.98
CA THR A 249 -2.94 37.00 11.88
C THR A 249 -3.05 36.25 10.56
N VAL A 250 -4.10 36.53 9.79
CA VAL A 250 -4.28 35.95 8.45
C VAL A 250 -3.50 36.78 7.42
N PRO A 251 -2.59 36.18 6.64
CA PRO A 251 -1.94 36.88 5.52
C PRO A 251 -2.95 37.49 4.55
N SER A 252 -2.60 38.66 3.98
CA SER A 252 -3.48 39.43 3.09
C SER A 252 -3.93 38.69 1.84
N ASP A 253 -3.19 37.66 1.45
CA ASP A 253 -3.38 36.92 0.22
C ASP A 253 -4.45 35.82 0.35
N TYR A 254 -5.03 35.65 1.54
CA TYR A 254 -6.03 34.63 1.84
C TYR A 254 -7.38 35.26 2.19
N ASP A 255 -8.47 34.57 1.83
CA ASP A 255 -9.77 34.91 2.37
C ASP A 255 -9.78 34.64 3.89
N LYS A 256 -9.96 35.71 4.66
CA LYS A 256 -9.89 35.67 6.13
C LYS A 256 -10.92 34.71 6.72
N ARG A 257 -12.14 34.67 6.16
CA ARG A 257 -13.21 33.82 6.67
C ARG A 257 -12.89 32.36 6.40
N GLU A 258 -12.46 32.02 5.19
CA GLU A 258 -12.09 30.65 4.82
C GLU A 258 -10.95 30.13 5.70
N PHE A 259 -9.86 30.91 5.84
CA PHE A 259 -8.70 30.47 6.62
C PHE A 259 -9.06 30.21 8.09
N LEU A 260 -9.77 31.12 8.75
CA LEU A 260 -10.13 30.97 10.15
C LEU A 260 -11.12 29.82 10.39
N ASN A 261 -12.05 29.56 9.45
CA ASN A 261 -12.92 28.40 9.53
C ASN A 261 -12.13 27.09 9.42
N ARG A 262 -11.09 27.03 8.56
CA ARG A 262 -10.21 25.85 8.46
C ARG A 262 -9.37 25.65 9.72
N VAL A 263 -8.90 26.72 10.35
CA VAL A 263 -8.23 26.62 11.65
C VAL A 263 -9.17 26.08 12.72
N TRP A 264 -10.40 26.61 12.78
CA TRP A 264 -11.42 26.13 13.71
C TRP A 264 -11.73 24.64 13.47
N LEU A 265 -11.98 24.26 12.22
CA LEU A 265 -12.26 22.89 11.80
C LEU A 265 -11.17 21.93 12.25
N TYR A 266 -9.90 22.24 11.94
CA TYR A 266 -8.78 21.42 12.36
C TYR A 266 -8.73 21.28 13.88
N ARG A 267 -8.87 22.39 14.63
CA ARG A 267 -8.90 22.37 16.10
C ARG A 267 -10.04 21.53 16.66
N GLU A 268 -11.24 21.58 16.06
CA GLU A 268 -12.38 20.79 16.50
C GLU A 268 -12.20 19.29 16.19
N ILE A 269 -11.62 18.94 15.03
CA ILE A 269 -11.20 17.56 14.73
C ILE A 269 -10.18 17.08 15.78
N LYS A 270 -9.16 17.88 16.09
CA LYS A 270 -8.16 17.49 17.11
C LYS A 270 -8.79 17.35 18.50
N LYS A 271 -9.75 18.20 18.85
CA LYS A 271 -10.51 18.12 20.11
C LYS A 271 -11.37 16.86 20.20
N SER A 272 -11.92 16.40 19.08
CA SER A 272 -12.63 15.12 19.01
C SER A 272 -11.68 13.92 19.19
N GLY A 273 -10.37 14.12 19.05
CA GLY A 273 -9.35 13.08 19.01
C GLY A 273 -9.08 12.54 17.60
N GLY A 274 -9.69 13.15 16.58
CA GLY A 274 -9.60 12.69 15.20
C GLY A 274 -8.30 13.04 14.48
N TYR A 275 -8.10 12.35 13.37
CA TYR A 275 -7.01 12.52 12.42
C TYR A 275 -7.52 13.24 11.17
N ALA A 276 -6.94 14.40 10.85
CA ALA A 276 -7.39 15.28 9.78
C ALA A 276 -6.62 15.03 8.48
N ILE A 277 -7.29 14.56 7.44
CA ILE A 277 -6.72 14.41 6.10
C ILE A 277 -7.31 15.49 5.20
N PHE A 278 -6.45 16.25 4.50
CA PHE A 278 -6.87 17.28 3.56
C PHE A 278 -7.07 16.68 2.15
N PRO A 279 -8.33 16.56 1.66
CA PRO A 279 -8.64 15.89 0.43
C PRO A 279 -8.69 16.83 -0.78
N HIS A 280 -8.40 16.23 -1.93
CA HIS A 280 -8.56 16.71 -3.31
C HIS A 280 -8.73 18.24 -3.57
N PRO A 281 -7.73 19.10 -3.30
CA PRO A 281 -7.84 20.55 -3.48
C PRO A 281 -8.12 20.99 -4.93
N TYR A 282 -7.68 20.21 -5.91
CA TYR A 282 -7.84 20.55 -7.33
C TYR A 282 -9.10 19.98 -7.97
N TRP A 283 -9.96 19.28 -7.22
CA TRP A 283 -11.27 18.82 -7.70
C TRP A 283 -12.01 19.97 -8.41
N TYR A 284 -12.43 19.73 -9.67
CA TYR A 284 -12.88 20.79 -10.56
C TYR A 284 -14.40 20.87 -10.64
N ILE A 285 -14.96 21.97 -10.12
CA ILE A 285 -16.39 22.28 -10.12
C ILE A 285 -16.67 23.60 -10.86
N GLY A 286 -16.03 23.77 -12.03
CA GLY A 286 -15.97 25.04 -12.77
C GLY A 286 -14.83 25.96 -12.33
N HIS A 287 -14.26 25.68 -11.17
CA HIS A 287 -12.99 26.18 -10.63
C HIS A 287 -12.42 25.10 -9.70
N SER A 288 -11.14 25.20 -9.33
CA SER A 288 -10.56 24.30 -8.32
C SER A 288 -11.25 24.50 -6.97
N HIS A 289 -11.58 23.40 -6.30
CA HIS A 289 -12.30 23.39 -5.03
C HIS A 289 -11.58 24.22 -3.95
N VAL A 290 -10.25 24.16 -3.90
CA VAL A 290 -9.41 25.03 -3.06
C VAL A 290 -8.36 25.72 -3.93
N SER A 291 -8.19 27.02 -3.74
CA SER A 291 -7.15 27.77 -4.47
C SER A 291 -5.75 27.33 -4.04
N THR A 292 -4.79 27.30 -4.96
CA THR A 292 -3.39 26.94 -4.66
C THR A 292 -2.78 27.74 -3.49
N PRO A 293 -2.98 29.08 -3.38
CA PRO A 293 -2.51 29.83 -2.22
C PRO A 293 -3.07 29.31 -0.90
N MET A 294 -4.38 28.99 -0.85
CA MET A 294 -5.01 28.44 0.34
C MET A 294 -4.54 27.01 0.65
N SER A 295 -4.35 26.15 -0.36
CA SER A 295 -3.78 24.81 -0.16
C SER A 295 -2.37 24.88 0.43
N LYS A 296 -1.52 25.80 -0.07
CA LYS A 296 -0.22 26.08 0.55
C LYS A 296 -0.39 26.58 1.98
N ALA A 297 -1.35 27.47 2.25
CA ALA A 297 -1.60 27.98 3.60
C ALA A 297 -1.99 26.87 4.59
N ILE A 298 -2.87 25.94 4.21
CA ILE A 298 -3.31 24.80 5.03
C ILE A 298 -2.09 23.97 5.45
N ILE A 299 -1.29 23.54 4.48
CA ILE A 299 -0.15 22.65 4.73
C ILE A 299 0.94 23.36 5.53
N LYS A 300 1.30 24.60 5.15
CA LYS A 300 2.38 25.35 5.82
C LYS A 300 2.06 25.72 7.27
N ASN A 301 0.79 25.80 7.64
CA ASN A 301 0.35 26.09 9.00
C ASN A 301 -0.04 24.83 9.78
N GLY A 302 0.19 23.62 9.25
CA GLY A 302 -0.13 22.36 9.93
C GLY A 302 -1.62 22.19 10.21
N LEU A 303 -2.48 22.65 9.29
CA LEU A 303 -3.95 22.54 9.42
C LEU A 303 -4.51 21.22 8.85
N CYS A 304 -3.65 20.22 8.70
CA CYS A 304 -3.99 18.82 8.45
C CYS A 304 -2.86 17.94 9.01
N ASP A 305 -3.20 16.69 9.34
CA ASP A 305 -2.23 15.68 9.78
C ASP A 305 -1.65 14.89 8.58
N ALA A 306 -2.42 14.77 7.49
CA ALA A 306 -1.93 14.27 6.20
C ALA A 306 -2.57 14.99 5.01
N PHE A 307 -1.91 14.90 3.87
CA PHE A 307 -2.39 15.35 2.57
C PHE A 307 -2.81 14.15 1.72
N GLU A 308 -4.04 14.15 1.23
CA GLU A 308 -4.47 13.20 0.22
C GLU A 308 -3.85 13.59 -1.13
N LEU A 309 -2.70 12.99 -1.41
CA LEU A 309 -1.90 13.32 -2.58
C LEU A 309 -2.61 12.90 -3.86
N LEU A 310 -3.32 11.77 -3.81
CA LEU A 310 -4.18 11.27 -4.89
C LEU A 310 -5.56 11.01 -4.30
N GLY A 311 -6.59 11.64 -4.88
CA GLY A 311 -8.00 11.48 -4.48
C GLY A 311 -8.85 10.96 -5.65
N GLY A 312 -10.17 10.89 -5.49
CA GLY A 312 -11.14 10.53 -6.55
C GLY A 312 -11.29 11.53 -7.69
N CYS A 313 -10.23 12.25 -8.02
CA CYS A 313 -10.16 13.16 -9.14
C CYS A 313 -9.55 12.49 -10.38
N THR A 314 -9.62 13.18 -11.52
CA THR A 314 -8.98 12.69 -12.74
C THR A 314 -7.45 12.77 -12.64
N PRO A 315 -6.71 12.05 -13.50
CA PRO A 315 -5.25 12.14 -13.56
C PRO A 315 -4.72 13.57 -13.71
N ARG A 316 -5.49 14.48 -14.32
CA ARG A 316 -5.09 15.90 -14.46
C ARG A 316 -5.01 16.60 -13.11
N GLU A 317 -6.05 16.51 -12.29
CA GLU A 317 -6.09 17.15 -10.98
C GLU A 317 -5.09 16.50 -10.01
N ASN A 318 -5.01 15.17 -10.00
CA ASN A 318 -4.04 14.45 -9.17
C ASN A 318 -2.59 14.82 -9.54
N ASN A 319 -2.28 15.04 -10.82
CA ASN A 319 -0.95 15.54 -11.22
C ASN A 319 -0.65 16.95 -10.65
N LEU A 320 -1.64 17.84 -10.57
CA LEU A 320 -1.47 19.14 -9.92
C LEU A 320 -1.23 19.02 -8.40
N GLN A 321 -1.86 18.03 -7.75
CA GLN A 321 -1.62 17.71 -6.33
C GLN A 321 -0.18 17.23 -6.11
N VAL A 322 0.30 16.33 -6.97
CA VAL A 322 1.69 15.84 -6.95
C VAL A 322 2.68 16.98 -7.20
N ALA A 323 2.41 17.88 -8.14
CA ALA A 323 3.24 19.07 -8.37
C ALA A 323 3.29 19.98 -7.14
N LEU A 324 2.13 20.26 -6.52
CA LEU A 324 2.04 21.05 -5.29
C LEU A 324 2.84 20.43 -4.14
N TYR A 325 2.73 19.11 -3.96
CA TYR A 325 3.49 18.39 -2.93
C TYR A 325 5.00 18.53 -3.14
N ASN A 326 5.48 18.38 -4.38
CA ASN A 326 6.91 18.52 -4.69
C ASN A 326 7.42 19.94 -4.44
N ASP A 327 6.64 20.97 -4.81
CA ASP A 327 6.97 22.36 -4.49
C ASP A 327 7.10 22.57 -2.97
N LEU A 328 6.13 22.08 -2.20
CA LEU A 328 6.14 22.20 -0.73
C LEU A 328 7.34 21.49 -0.10
N ARG A 329 7.68 20.30 -0.59
CA ARG A 329 8.87 19.54 -0.17
C ARG A 329 10.16 20.30 -0.48
N ALA A 330 10.27 20.92 -1.66
CA ALA A 330 11.42 21.74 -2.05
C ALA A 330 11.54 23.03 -1.19
N GLU A 331 10.40 23.56 -0.73
CA GLU A 331 10.33 24.68 0.22
C GLU A 331 10.61 24.25 1.68
N GLY A 332 10.80 22.95 1.96
CA GLY A 332 11.14 22.42 3.28
C GLY A 332 9.95 21.94 4.12
N TYR A 333 8.76 21.85 3.54
CA TYR A 333 7.57 21.32 4.21
C TYR A 333 7.41 19.83 3.93
N ASP A 334 7.54 19.00 4.98
CA ASP A 334 7.31 17.55 4.93
C ASP A 334 5.92 17.21 5.47
N VAL A 335 4.90 17.24 4.61
CA VAL A 335 3.55 16.80 4.97
C VAL A 335 3.41 15.29 4.73
N PRO A 336 2.89 14.51 5.69
CA PRO A 336 2.50 13.12 5.46
C PRO A 336 1.53 12.99 4.29
N ILE A 337 1.63 11.89 3.55
CA ILE A 337 0.77 11.66 2.37
C ILE A 337 -0.04 10.39 2.48
N VAL A 338 -1.23 10.43 1.91
CA VAL A 338 -2.10 9.28 1.67
C VAL A 338 -2.64 9.35 0.25
N ALA A 339 -3.23 8.26 -0.22
CA ALA A 339 -4.02 8.19 -1.43
C ALA A 339 -5.30 7.39 -1.16
N SER A 340 -6.40 7.93 -1.63
CA SER A 340 -7.74 7.41 -1.38
C SER A 340 -8.58 7.56 -2.64
N THR A 341 -9.59 6.72 -2.79
CA THR A 341 -10.37 6.70 -4.04
C THR A 341 -11.48 7.72 -4.06
N ASP A 342 -11.97 8.17 -2.90
CA ASP A 342 -13.24 8.90 -2.78
C ASP A 342 -14.35 8.13 -3.53
N SER A 343 -14.34 6.80 -3.33
CA SER A 343 -15.19 5.87 -4.06
C SER A 343 -16.63 5.96 -3.57
N HIS A 344 -17.54 6.17 -4.52
CA HIS A 344 -18.99 6.14 -4.31
C HIS A 344 -19.63 4.83 -4.81
N SER A 345 -18.87 3.96 -5.47
CA SER A 345 -19.35 2.62 -5.82
C SER A 345 -18.21 1.64 -6.07
N VAL A 346 -18.32 0.46 -5.47
CA VAL A 346 -17.41 -0.68 -5.72
C VAL A 346 -17.67 -1.38 -7.07
N LEU A 347 -18.66 -0.91 -7.83
CA LEU A 347 -18.98 -1.36 -9.18
C LEU A 347 -18.41 -0.43 -10.24
N SER A 348 -17.87 0.74 -9.86
CA SER A 348 -17.20 1.63 -10.79
C SER A 348 -15.88 1.00 -11.28
N GLY A 349 -15.47 1.28 -12.51
CA GLY A 349 -14.25 0.68 -13.08
C GLY A 349 -12.95 1.11 -12.37
N ASP A 350 -12.99 2.21 -11.64
CA ASP A 350 -11.82 2.87 -11.06
C ASP A 350 -11.83 2.88 -9.52
N TYR A 351 -12.72 2.16 -8.83
CA TYR A 351 -12.81 2.18 -7.34
C TYR A 351 -11.55 1.65 -6.61
N LEU A 352 -10.51 1.25 -7.34
CA LEU A 352 -9.23 0.77 -6.81
C LEU A 352 -8.04 1.53 -7.39
N CYS A 353 -8.27 2.66 -8.09
CA CYS A 353 -7.23 3.37 -8.83
C CYS A 353 -6.25 4.13 -7.93
N HIS A 354 -6.62 4.43 -6.68
CA HIS A 354 -5.77 5.13 -5.71
C HIS A 354 -5.72 4.37 -4.39
N GLN A 355 -4.53 4.14 -3.84
CA GLN A 355 -4.35 3.32 -2.64
C GLN A 355 -3.21 3.85 -1.79
N THR A 356 -3.35 3.78 -0.48
CA THR A 356 -2.24 4.04 0.45
C THR A 356 -1.56 2.73 0.82
N ILE A 357 -0.25 2.65 0.65
CA ILE A 357 0.57 1.62 1.35
C ILE A 357 1.21 2.29 2.56
N VAL A 358 0.93 1.76 3.75
CA VAL A 358 1.50 2.19 5.03
C VAL A 358 2.46 1.13 5.52
N PHE A 359 3.64 1.53 5.96
CA PHE A 359 4.60 0.67 6.64
C PHE A 359 4.38 0.80 8.15
N ALA A 360 3.44 0.03 8.66
CA ALA A 360 2.94 0.12 10.03
C ALA A 360 3.89 -0.55 11.03
N LYS A 361 4.19 0.16 12.13
CA LYS A 361 4.80 -0.44 13.33
C LYS A 361 3.69 -0.74 14.34
N ASP A 362 3.70 -1.94 14.92
CA ASP A 362 2.71 -2.39 15.91
C ASP A 362 1.24 -2.31 15.45
N GLY A 363 1.00 -2.30 14.13
CA GLY A 363 -0.33 -2.15 13.54
C GLY A 363 -0.91 -0.73 13.55
N ASP A 364 -0.20 0.28 14.07
CA ASP A 364 -0.71 1.66 14.13
C ASP A 364 -0.54 2.39 12.79
N ILE A 365 -1.63 2.39 12.00
CA ILE A 365 -1.66 2.93 10.64
C ILE A 365 -1.50 4.45 10.64
N LEU A 366 -2.35 5.19 11.37
CA LEU A 366 -2.38 6.66 11.30
C LEU A 366 -1.13 7.29 11.92
N LYS A 367 -0.58 6.69 12.98
CA LYS A 367 0.73 7.11 13.51
C LYS A 367 1.85 6.86 12.50
N SER A 368 1.85 5.73 11.80
CA SER A 368 2.87 5.43 10.80
C SER A 368 2.78 6.38 9.60
N VAL A 369 1.57 6.78 9.19
CA VAL A 369 1.37 7.87 8.23
C VAL A 369 1.98 9.16 8.77
N SER A 370 1.67 9.56 10.01
CA SER A 370 2.20 10.78 10.64
C SER A 370 3.73 10.83 10.68
N GLU A 371 4.37 9.68 10.90
CA GLU A 371 5.83 9.51 10.92
C GLU A 371 6.44 9.51 9.50
N GLY A 372 5.62 9.60 8.45
CA GLY A 372 6.03 9.65 7.06
C GLY A 372 6.39 8.27 6.48
N TYR A 373 5.82 7.20 7.03
CA TYR A 373 5.96 5.80 6.57
C TYR A 373 4.78 5.37 5.70
N SER A 374 4.45 6.17 4.70
CA SER A 374 3.41 5.86 3.72
C SER A 374 3.84 6.27 2.31
N VAL A 375 3.22 5.63 1.32
CA VAL A 375 3.27 6.02 -0.08
C VAL A 375 1.87 6.04 -0.67
N ALA A 376 1.67 6.95 -1.62
CA ALA A 376 0.47 7.04 -2.44
C ALA A 376 0.68 6.21 -3.71
N VAL A 377 -0.27 5.35 -4.05
CA VAL A 377 -0.22 4.45 -5.22
C VAL A 377 -1.34 4.82 -6.18
N GLU A 378 -1.00 4.94 -7.47
CA GLU A 378 -1.94 5.12 -8.57
C GLU A 378 -1.87 3.91 -9.51
N SER A 379 -3.00 3.27 -9.80
CA SER A 379 -3.10 2.06 -10.60
C SER A 379 -4.35 2.06 -11.49
N HIS A 380 -4.30 2.83 -12.58
CA HIS A 380 -5.37 2.84 -13.58
C HIS A 380 -5.35 1.58 -14.47
N SER A 381 -6.54 1.13 -14.87
CA SER A 381 -6.67 -0.04 -15.74
C SER A 381 -5.93 0.16 -17.07
N GLY A 382 -5.04 -0.78 -17.41
CA GLY A 382 -4.23 -0.72 -18.64
C GLY A 382 -2.96 0.13 -18.53
N GLU A 383 -2.69 0.74 -17.38
CA GLU A 383 -1.46 1.51 -17.13
C GLU A 383 -0.50 0.77 -16.20
N ASN A 384 0.75 1.23 -16.18
CA ASN A 384 1.71 0.80 -15.16
C ASN A 384 1.43 1.55 -13.86
N VAL A 385 1.60 0.86 -12.73
CA VAL A 385 1.47 1.44 -11.40
C VAL A 385 2.49 2.56 -11.18
N ARG A 386 2.06 3.63 -10.51
CA ARG A 386 2.91 4.74 -10.09
C ARG A 386 2.87 4.84 -8.57
N VAL A 387 4.04 5.06 -7.95
CA VAL A 387 4.17 5.18 -6.50
C VAL A 387 4.81 6.52 -6.17
N TYR A 388 4.20 7.27 -5.27
CA TYR A 388 4.62 8.60 -4.86
C TYR A 388 4.95 8.63 -3.36
N GLY A 389 6.08 9.23 -3.01
CA GLY A 389 6.56 9.34 -1.63
C GLY A 389 8.09 9.41 -1.58
N LYS A 390 8.66 9.14 -0.40
CA LYS A 390 10.12 9.07 -0.23
C LYS A 390 10.68 7.91 -1.08
N LEU A 391 11.77 8.15 -1.82
CA LEU A 391 12.36 7.20 -2.78
C LEU A 391 12.50 5.79 -2.20
N ARG A 392 13.11 5.66 -1.02
CA ARG A 392 13.27 4.39 -0.30
C ARG A 392 11.95 3.62 -0.14
N LEU A 393 10.89 4.31 0.28
CA LEU A 393 9.57 3.70 0.50
C LEU A 393 8.93 3.31 -0.84
N ALA A 394 9.07 4.16 -1.86
CA ALA A 394 8.56 3.87 -3.20
C ALA A 394 9.26 2.65 -3.84
N SER A 395 10.58 2.54 -3.69
CA SER A 395 11.36 1.38 -4.16
C SER A 395 10.89 0.08 -3.50
N TYR A 396 10.68 0.09 -2.18
CA TYR A 396 10.17 -1.09 -1.48
C TYR A 396 8.71 -1.41 -1.83
N ALA A 397 7.86 -0.38 -1.96
CA ALA A 397 6.47 -0.55 -2.39
C ALA A 397 6.38 -1.18 -3.79
N HIS A 398 7.23 -0.79 -4.74
CA HIS A 398 7.28 -1.45 -6.06
C HIS A 398 7.61 -2.93 -5.95
N PHE A 399 8.61 -3.31 -5.14
CA PHE A 399 8.92 -4.71 -4.88
C PHE A 399 7.70 -5.46 -4.32
N LEU A 400 6.97 -4.88 -3.36
CA LEU A 400 5.79 -5.50 -2.78
C LEU A 400 4.62 -5.61 -3.77
N LEU A 401 4.39 -4.58 -4.58
CA LEU A 401 3.35 -4.58 -5.64
C LEU A 401 3.62 -5.66 -6.69
N GLU A 402 4.89 -6.00 -6.92
CA GLU A 402 5.29 -7.03 -7.87
C GLU A 402 5.37 -8.43 -7.27
N ASN A 403 5.74 -8.58 -6.00
CA ASN A 403 6.14 -9.88 -5.41
C ASN A 403 5.30 -10.32 -4.21
N TYR A 404 4.60 -9.40 -3.53
CA TYR A 404 3.82 -9.68 -2.32
C TYR A 404 2.31 -9.53 -2.55
N PHE A 405 1.86 -8.31 -2.89
CA PHE A 405 0.44 -7.98 -3.01
C PHE A 405 -0.32 -8.86 -4.01
N PRO A 406 0.23 -9.29 -5.16
CA PRO A 406 -0.49 -10.17 -6.07
C PRO A 406 -0.91 -11.50 -5.42
N LEU A 407 -0.07 -12.09 -4.56
CA LEU A 407 -0.37 -13.32 -3.84
C LEU A 407 -1.28 -13.06 -2.64
N HIS A 408 -0.98 -12.00 -1.88
CA HIS A 408 -1.81 -11.55 -0.76
C HIS A 408 -3.27 -11.30 -1.20
N ASN A 409 -3.46 -10.57 -2.29
CA ASN A 409 -4.78 -10.23 -2.81
C ASN A 409 -5.56 -11.49 -3.28
N GLU A 410 -4.88 -12.52 -3.81
CA GLU A 410 -5.55 -13.79 -4.16
C GLU A 410 -6.13 -14.48 -2.91
N LEU A 411 -5.38 -14.50 -1.80
CA LEU A 411 -5.85 -15.05 -0.52
C LEU A 411 -6.97 -14.20 0.07
N CYS A 412 -6.83 -12.87 0.06
CA CYS A 412 -7.87 -11.95 0.53
C CYS A 412 -9.15 -12.03 -0.30
N SER A 413 -9.04 -12.30 -1.61
CA SER A 413 -10.21 -12.52 -2.46
C SER A 413 -11.06 -13.70 -1.98
N ALA A 414 -10.47 -14.73 -1.37
CA ALA A 414 -11.23 -15.82 -0.78
C ALA A 414 -12.00 -15.35 0.47
N SER A 415 -11.32 -14.62 1.37
CA SER A 415 -11.94 -14.03 2.56
C SER A 415 -13.11 -13.11 2.19
N GLY A 416 -12.89 -12.15 1.29
CA GLY A 416 -13.93 -11.22 0.84
C GLY A 416 -15.11 -11.90 0.14
N LEU A 417 -14.89 -12.97 -0.62
CA LEU A 417 -15.97 -13.78 -1.20
C LEU A 417 -16.84 -14.43 -0.11
N PHE A 418 -16.24 -14.93 0.96
CA PHE A 418 -17.00 -15.49 2.09
C PHE A 418 -17.65 -14.40 2.94
N MET A 419 -17.06 -13.20 3.06
CA MET A 419 -17.72 -12.03 3.66
C MET A 419 -19.00 -11.67 2.90
N GLU A 420 -18.99 -11.66 1.56
CA GLU A 420 -20.19 -11.43 0.74
C GLU A 420 -21.30 -12.46 1.05
N ARG A 421 -20.95 -13.74 1.23
CA ARG A 421 -21.92 -14.78 1.63
C ARG A 421 -22.45 -14.55 3.05
N PHE A 422 -21.58 -14.19 3.98
CA PHE A 422 -21.93 -13.92 5.38
C PHE A 422 -22.88 -12.71 5.53
N ILE A 423 -22.70 -11.68 4.69
CA ILE A 423 -23.64 -10.55 4.59
C ILE A 423 -25.02 -11.04 4.16
N ASN A 424 -25.08 -11.99 3.21
CA ASN A 424 -26.32 -12.54 2.67
C ASN A 424 -26.97 -13.63 3.54
N GLY A 425 -26.52 -13.82 4.78
CA GLY A 425 -27.15 -14.70 5.77
C GLY A 425 -26.60 -16.13 5.82
N ASP A 426 -25.49 -16.41 5.14
CA ASP A 426 -24.78 -17.69 5.25
C ASP A 426 -23.85 -17.67 6.47
N GLU A 427 -24.38 -18.07 7.63
CA GLU A 427 -23.64 -18.06 8.90
C GLU A 427 -22.44 -19.03 8.89
N ASP A 428 -22.50 -20.11 8.10
CA ASP A 428 -21.38 -21.08 7.96
C ASP A 428 -20.17 -20.45 7.25
N ALA A 429 -20.37 -19.35 6.51
CA ALA A 429 -19.28 -18.61 5.87
C ALA A 429 -18.30 -18.02 6.88
N LYS A 430 -18.70 -17.81 8.15
CA LYS A 430 -17.81 -17.29 9.19
C LYS A 430 -16.55 -18.16 9.38
N GLU A 431 -16.72 -19.48 9.50
CA GLU A 431 -15.58 -20.40 9.67
C GLU A 431 -14.66 -20.39 8.45
N LEU A 432 -15.22 -20.18 7.25
CA LEU A 432 -14.46 -20.07 6.01
C LEU A 432 -13.66 -18.76 5.93
N ILE A 433 -14.21 -17.66 6.43
CA ILE A 433 -13.50 -16.38 6.58
C ILE A 433 -12.32 -16.57 7.54
N GLU A 434 -12.54 -17.14 8.73
CA GLU A 434 -11.49 -17.34 9.73
C GLU A 434 -10.33 -18.18 9.19
N LYS A 435 -10.62 -19.26 8.45
CA LYS A 435 -9.58 -20.08 7.78
C LYS A 435 -8.86 -19.31 6.67
N ALA A 436 -9.55 -18.47 5.90
CA ALA A 436 -8.92 -17.64 4.89
C ALA A 436 -7.97 -16.62 5.53
N GLU A 437 -8.37 -15.98 6.63
CA GLU A 437 -7.56 -15.03 7.38
C GLU A 437 -6.34 -15.69 8.06
N GLU A 438 -6.47 -16.93 8.52
CA GLU A 438 -5.33 -17.74 8.99
C GLU A 438 -4.33 -18.02 7.85
N CYS A 439 -4.81 -18.41 6.67
CA CYS A 439 -3.96 -18.61 5.49
C CYS A 439 -3.23 -17.33 5.08
N ILE A 440 -3.89 -16.16 5.16
CA ILE A 440 -3.28 -14.85 4.90
C ILE A 440 -2.15 -14.60 5.91
N SER A 441 -2.44 -14.76 7.21
CA SER A 441 -1.45 -14.57 8.28
C SER A 441 -0.23 -15.48 8.11
N ASN A 442 -0.44 -16.75 7.79
CA ASN A 442 0.62 -17.72 7.57
C ASN A 442 1.51 -17.33 6.37
N PHE A 443 0.89 -16.90 5.27
CA PHE A 443 1.63 -16.42 4.10
C PHE A 443 2.49 -15.19 4.44
N GLU A 444 1.94 -14.23 5.19
CA GLU A 444 2.66 -13.03 5.60
C GLU A 444 3.84 -13.34 6.51
N ASN A 445 3.63 -14.20 7.51
CA ASN A 445 4.68 -14.63 8.43
C ASN A 445 5.83 -15.33 7.69
N GLU A 446 5.51 -16.18 6.71
CA GLU A 446 6.54 -16.80 5.85
C GLU A 446 7.23 -15.80 4.92
N PHE A 447 6.49 -14.82 4.36
CA PHE A 447 7.06 -13.85 3.43
C PHE A 447 8.06 -12.91 4.13
N PHE A 448 7.76 -12.49 5.35
CA PHE A 448 8.57 -11.53 6.12
C PHE A 448 9.47 -12.17 7.19
N GLU A 449 9.35 -13.48 7.47
CA GLU A 449 9.99 -14.18 8.61
C GLU A 449 9.71 -13.48 9.95
N LYS A 450 8.48 -12.97 10.12
CA LYS A 450 8.04 -12.37 11.37
C LYS A 450 7.06 -13.33 12.04
N HIS A 451 7.40 -13.78 13.24
CA HIS A 451 6.43 -14.39 14.14
C HIS A 451 5.80 -13.25 14.95
N ILE A 452 4.69 -12.69 14.45
CA ILE A 452 3.87 -11.71 15.20
C ILE A 452 2.83 -12.47 16.02
#